data_AF-A0A2J6HVI6-F1
#
_entry.id   AF-A0A2J6HVI6-F1
#
_cell.length_a   1.000
_cell.length_b   1.000
_cell.length_c   1.000
_cell.angle_alpha   90.00
_cell.angle_beta   90.00
_cell.angle_gamma   90.00
#
_symmetry.space_group_name_H-M   'P 1'
#
loop_
_entity.id
_entity.type
_entity.pdbx_description
1 polymer ?
#
loop_
_entity_poly.entity_id
_entity_poly.type
_entity_poly.pdbx_seq_one_letter_code
_entity_poly.pdbx_strand_id
1 'polypeptide(L)'
;SGLTGVTTIGGSLIITGDTNLTNLNGLENISFINGELSIWRTALTNLDGLNNISAGSIDELYIRGNPSLSSCDVQSVCDYLANPNGTISIGGNAPGCNSQLEVEDECASFVGDLEEKNAISMYPNPATNELFIVCSNGVQITEINIYSQMGQKVLQVYGNTHQLDVSTLPKGLYVAELITDKSKIRRKLLLE
;
A
#
# COMPACT_ATOMS: atom_id res chain seq x y z
N SER A 1 2.27 30.51 0.76
CA SER A 1 1.23 29.54 1.12
C SER A 1 0.08 30.30 1.75
N GLY A 2 -1.12 30.25 1.14
CA GLY A 2 -2.28 31.07 1.53
C GLY A 2 -3.59 30.29 1.68
N LEU A 3 -3.56 28.96 1.50
CA LEU A 3 -4.75 28.09 1.55
C LEU A 3 -4.80 27.20 2.80
N THR A 4 -3.90 27.40 3.76
CA THR A 4 -3.82 26.55 4.97
C THR A 4 -5.07 26.62 5.85
N GLY A 5 -5.93 27.63 5.69
CA GLY A 5 -7.22 27.72 6.39
C GLY A 5 -8.39 27.05 5.66
N VAL A 6 -8.20 26.57 4.43
CA VAL A 6 -9.27 25.97 3.62
C VAL A 6 -9.30 24.48 3.87
N THR A 7 -10.39 23.99 4.47
CA THR A 7 -10.60 22.56 4.74
C THR A 7 -11.64 21.92 3.82
N THR A 8 -12.49 22.73 3.20
CA THR A 8 -13.64 22.26 2.42
C THR A 8 -13.80 23.14 1.19
N ILE A 9 -13.94 22.47 0.05
CA ILE A 9 -14.46 23.02 -1.20
C ILE A 9 -15.92 22.57 -1.30
N GLY A 10 -16.78 23.39 -1.89
CA GLY A 10 -18.23 23.10 -2.04
C GLY A 10 -18.63 22.90 -3.50
N GLY A 11 -17.73 22.35 -4.31
CA GLY A 11 -17.81 22.34 -5.77
C GLY A 11 -16.61 21.59 -6.34
N SER A 12 -15.87 22.18 -7.28
CA SER A 12 -14.76 21.49 -7.95
C SER A 12 -13.38 21.95 -7.47
N LEU A 13 -12.45 21.01 -7.27
CA LEU A 13 -11.01 21.27 -7.23
C LEU A 13 -10.43 21.00 -8.62
N ILE A 14 -10.11 22.08 -9.35
CA ILE A 14 -9.57 22.00 -10.71
C ILE A 14 -8.13 22.50 -10.72
N ILE A 15 -7.21 21.64 -11.12
CA ILE A 15 -5.77 21.89 -11.22
C ILE A 15 -5.37 21.71 -12.69
N THR A 16 -5.08 22.80 -13.41
CA THR A 16 -4.81 22.71 -14.85
C THR A 16 -3.87 23.77 -15.40
N GLY A 17 -3.18 23.44 -16.50
CA GLY A 17 -2.56 24.40 -17.41
C GLY A 17 -1.31 25.08 -16.87
N ASP A 18 -0.77 24.60 -15.75
CA ASP A 18 0.40 25.17 -15.11
C ASP A 18 1.61 24.24 -15.29
N THR A 19 2.51 24.65 -16.18
CA THR A 19 3.77 23.94 -16.44
C THR A 19 4.85 24.25 -15.39
N ASN A 20 4.62 25.22 -14.50
CA ASN A 20 5.53 25.57 -13.41
C ASN A 20 5.09 24.98 -12.06
N LEU A 21 3.85 24.50 -11.96
CA LEU A 21 3.37 23.81 -10.77
C LEU A 21 4.04 22.44 -10.65
N THR A 22 4.98 22.32 -9.72
CA THR A 22 5.78 21.10 -9.51
C THR A 22 5.32 20.24 -8.34
N ASN A 23 4.45 20.75 -7.48
CA ASN A 23 3.88 20.03 -6.34
C ASN A 23 2.55 20.66 -5.91
N LEU A 24 1.81 19.97 -5.06
CA LEU A 24 0.54 20.43 -4.49
C LEU A 24 0.68 20.82 -3.01
N ASN A 25 1.89 21.19 -2.59
CA ASN A 25 2.14 21.59 -1.21
C ASN A 25 1.27 22.79 -0.85
N GLY A 26 0.61 22.73 0.31
CA GLY A 26 -0.36 23.72 0.76
C GLY A 26 -1.83 23.32 0.53
N LEU A 27 -2.11 22.18 -0.10
CA LEU A 27 -3.46 21.61 -0.22
C LEU A 27 -3.79 20.56 0.85
N GLU A 28 -2.86 20.26 1.76
CA GLU A 28 -2.96 19.14 2.69
C GLU A 28 -4.13 19.29 3.69
N ASN A 29 -4.62 20.50 3.92
CA ASN A 29 -5.74 20.74 4.83
C ASN A 29 -7.11 20.53 4.19
N ILE A 30 -7.19 20.42 2.87
CA ILE A 30 -8.46 20.16 2.16
C ILE A 30 -8.85 18.71 2.39
N SER A 31 -10.01 18.51 3.00
CA SER A 31 -10.55 17.19 3.37
C SER A 31 -11.87 16.85 2.66
N PHE A 32 -12.55 17.84 2.09
CA PHE A 32 -13.82 17.65 1.36
C PHE A 32 -13.86 18.52 0.10
N ILE A 33 -14.35 17.96 -1.01
CA ILE A 33 -14.58 18.69 -2.27
C ILE A 33 -16.07 18.92 -2.56
N ASN A 34 -16.92 17.93 -2.25
CA ASN A 34 -18.34 17.87 -2.58
C ASN A 34 -18.61 18.15 -4.08
N GLY A 35 -17.82 17.52 -4.94
CA GLY A 35 -17.87 17.73 -6.39
C GLY A 35 -16.64 17.16 -7.11
N GLU A 36 -16.25 17.78 -8.22
CA GLU A 36 -15.23 17.24 -9.14
C GLU A 36 -13.80 17.44 -8.63
N LEU A 37 -12.98 16.39 -8.69
CA LEU A 37 -11.52 16.47 -8.65
C LEU A 37 -10.96 16.33 -10.07
N SER A 38 -10.39 17.42 -10.60
CA SER A 38 -9.94 17.52 -11.99
C SER A 38 -8.48 17.94 -12.07
N ILE A 39 -7.63 17.11 -12.67
CA ILE A 39 -6.19 17.36 -12.81
C ILE A 39 -5.78 17.09 -14.25
N TRP A 40 -5.43 18.14 -14.99
CA TRP A 40 -5.08 17.98 -16.41
C TRP A 40 -4.12 19.02 -16.95
N ARG A 41 -3.21 18.62 -17.85
CA ARG A 41 -2.18 19.49 -18.47
C ARG A 41 -1.28 20.19 -17.46
N THR A 42 -0.82 19.46 -16.45
CA THR A 42 0.16 19.93 -15.45
C THR A 42 1.55 19.34 -15.70
N ALA A 43 2.57 19.91 -15.05
CA ALA A 43 3.92 19.35 -15.00
C ALA A 43 4.19 18.49 -13.75
N LEU A 44 3.15 18.15 -12.98
CA LEU A 44 3.25 17.36 -11.77
C LEU A 44 3.83 15.98 -12.06
N THR A 45 4.69 15.49 -11.17
CA THR A 45 5.19 14.10 -11.20
C THR A 45 4.41 13.19 -10.28
N ASN A 46 3.79 13.76 -9.24
CA ASN A 46 2.90 13.06 -8.32
C ASN A 46 1.73 13.93 -7.84
N LEU A 47 0.81 13.34 -7.09
CA LEU A 47 -0.33 14.03 -6.46
C LEU A 47 -0.16 14.27 -4.94
N ASP A 48 1.09 14.24 -4.45
CA ASP A 48 1.40 14.47 -3.04
C ASP A 48 0.82 15.81 -2.59
N GLY A 49 0.04 15.77 -1.50
CA GLY A 49 -0.73 16.91 -1.01
C GLY A 49 -2.24 16.68 -1.05
N LEU A 50 -2.72 15.70 -1.83
CA LEU A 50 -4.15 15.35 -1.92
C LEU A 50 -4.57 14.14 -1.08
N ASN A 51 -3.68 13.57 -0.27
CA ASN A 51 -3.92 12.36 0.52
C ASN A 51 -5.12 12.45 1.49
N ASN A 52 -5.49 13.65 1.93
CA ASN A 52 -6.42 13.84 3.05
C ASN A 52 -7.88 14.02 2.62
N ILE A 53 -8.18 13.95 1.33
CA ILE A 53 -9.53 14.19 0.80
C ILE A 53 -10.37 12.93 0.96
N SER A 54 -11.53 13.06 1.60
CA SER A 54 -12.51 11.99 1.72
C SER A 54 -13.03 11.59 0.34
N ALA A 55 -12.79 10.33 -0.05
CA ALA A 55 -13.25 9.78 -1.33
C ALA A 55 -14.76 9.97 -1.55
N GLY A 56 -15.57 9.80 -0.50
CA GLY A 56 -17.03 10.00 -0.59
C GLY A 56 -17.47 11.45 -0.83
N SER A 57 -16.54 12.42 -0.79
CA SER A 57 -16.79 13.83 -1.13
C SER A 57 -16.43 14.19 -2.57
N ILE A 58 -15.83 13.26 -3.32
CA ILE A 58 -15.54 13.45 -4.74
C ILE A 58 -16.75 12.89 -5.48
N ASP A 59 -17.33 13.64 -6.41
CA ASP A 59 -18.44 13.16 -7.25
C ASP A 59 -17.91 12.64 -8.60
N GLU A 60 -16.89 13.30 -9.13
CA GLU A 60 -16.26 12.94 -10.41
C GLU A 60 -14.73 13.06 -10.30
N LEU A 61 -14.01 12.11 -10.89
CA LEU A 61 -12.56 12.05 -10.87
C LEU A 61 -12.00 12.08 -12.30
N TYR A 62 -11.27 13.15 -12.63
CA TYR A 62 -10.57 13.30 -13.91
C TYR A 62 -9.09 13.53 -13.70
N ILE A 63 -8.25 12.61 -14.18
CA ILE A 63 -6.79 12.75 -14.17
C ILE A 63 -6.28 12.48 -15.58
N ARG A 64 -6.11 13.53 -16.40
CA ARG A 64 -5.82 13.34 -17.83
C ARG A 64 -4.77 14.28 -18.41
N GLY A 65 -3.99 13.80 -19.38
CA GLY A 65 -3.11 14.67 -20.15
C GLY A 65 -1.97 15.29 -19.33
N ASN A 66 -1.49 14.59 -18.31
CA ASN A 66 -0.36 15.02 -17.47
C ASN A 66 0.86 14.15 -17.81
N PRO A 67 1.69 14.53 -18.80
CA PRO A 67 2.69 13.64 -19.39
C PRO A 67 3.85 13.26 -18.46
N SER A 68 4.01 13.99 -17.34
CA SER A 68 5.04 13.71 -16.33
C SER A 68 4.49 12.99 -15.09
N LEU A 69 3.17 12.85 -14.96
CA LEU A 69 2.52 12.32 -13.77
C LEU A 69 2.59 10.80 -13.79
N SER A 70 3.45 10.21 -12.95
CA SER A 70 3.67 8.76 -12.86
C SER A 70 3.28 8.15 -11.51
N SER A 71 2.91 8.97 -10.52
CA SER A 71 2.38 8.52 -9.23
C SER A 71 1.13 9.32 -8.86
N CYS A 72 0.01 8.64 -8.72
CA CYS A 72 -1.30 9.23 -8.44
C CYS A 72 -2.13 8.34 -7.52
N ASP A 73 -1.48 7.32 -6.97
CA ASP A 73 -1.89 6.35 -5.96
C ASP A 73 -1.97 6.98 -4.55
N VAL A 74 -2.34 8.25 -4.47
CA VAL A 74 -2.61 8.92 -3.18
C VAL A 74 -3.87 8.34 -2.56
N GLN A 75 -3.93 8.32 -1.22
CA GLN A 75 -5.00 7.63 -0.48
C GLN A 75 -6.41 8.03 -0.94
N SER A 76 -6.65 9.32 -1.21
CA SER A 76 -7.94 9.83 -1.68
C SER A 76 -8.34 9.29 -3.06
N VAL A 77 -7.39 9.08 -3.96
CA VAL A 77 -7.62 8.48 -5.28
C VAL A 77 -7.85 6.99 -5.14
N CYS A 78 -7.02 6.29 -4.36
CA CYS A 78 -7.19 4.86 -4.12
C CYS A 78 -8.52 4.52 -3.45
N ASP A 79 -8.91 5.26 -2.42
CA ASP A 79 -10.18 5.09 -1.72
C ASP A 79 -11.38 5.35 -2.65
N TYR A 80 -11.26 6.33 -3.56
CA TYR A 80 -12.28 6.62 -4.57
C TYR A 80 -12.42 5.49 -5.58
N LEU A 81 -11.30 4.99 -6.12
CA LEU A 81 -11.31 3.89 -7.08
C LEU A 81 -11.82 2.57 -6.47
N ALA A 82 -11.60 2.35 -5.17
CA ALA A 82 -12.14 1.19 -4.46
C ALA A 82 -13.67 1.21 -4.35
N ASN A 83 -14.29 2.39 -4.24
CA ASN A 83 -15.74 2.55 -4.11
C ASN A 83 -16.23 3.81 -4.87
N PRO A 84 -16.24 3.78 -6.21
CA PRO A 84 -16.58 4.96 -6.98
C PRO A 84 -18.07 5.28 -6.85
N ASN A 85 -18.37 6.57 -6.71
CA ASN A 85 -19.73 7.10 -6.62
C ASN A 85 -20.12 7.93 -7.84
N GLY A 86 -19.26 8.02 -8.87
CA GLY A 86 -19.53 8.74 -10.10
C GLY A 86 -18.53 8.45 -11.22
N THR A 87 -18.28 9.42 -12.08
CA THR A 87 -17.50 9.22 -13.31
C THR A 87 -16.00 9.21 -13.00
N ILE A 88 -15.32 8.15 -13.43
CA ILE A 88 -13.85 8.08 -13.46
C ILE A 88 -13.38 8.31 -14.89
N SER A 89 -12.34 9.12 -15.04
CA SER A 89 -11.50 8.99 -16.21
C SER A 89 -10.05 9.40 -16.01
N ILE A 90 -9.20 8.40 -16.19
CA ILE A 90 -7.76 8.46 -16.04
C ILE A 90 -7.14 8.07 -17.38
N GLY A 91 -6.30 8.94 -17.97
CA GLY A 91 -5.73 8.65 -19.28
C GLY A 91 -4.82 9.73 -19.86
N GLY A 92 -3.82 9.30 -20.64
CA GLY A 92 -2.88 10.22 -21.28
C GLY A 92 -1.91 10.86 -20.27
N ASN A 93 -1.50 10.08 -19.27
CA ASN A 93 -0.50 10.48 -18.28
C ASN A 93 0.78 9.65 -18.47
N ALA A 94 1.77 9.77 -17.59
CA ALA A 94 2.95 8.90 -17.62
C ALA A 94 2.61 7.47 -17.12
N PRO A 95 3.43 6.45 -17.46
CA PRO A 95 3.26 5.10 -16.91
C PRO A 95 3.19 5.11 -15.37
N GLY A 96 2.28 4.31 -14.81
CA GLY A 96 1.88 4.31 -13.39
C GLY A 96 0.59 5.10 -13.15
N CYS A 97 0.23 6.01 -14.06
CA CYS A 97 -1.00 6.80 -14.01
C CYS A 97 -1.73 6.88 -15.34
N ASN A 98 -1.29 6.15 -16.36
CA ASN A 98 -1.78 6.32 -17.72
C ASN A 98 -3.12 5.64 -17.98
N SER A 99 -3.58 4.78 -17.07
CA SER A 99 -4.91 4.18 -17.11
C SER A 99 -5.42 3.92 -15.70
N GLN A 100 -6.73 3.77 -15.54
CA GLN A 100 -7.32 3.42 -14.25
C GLN A 100 -6.72 2.12 -13.69
N LEU A 101 -6.51 1.10 -14.53
CA LEU A 101 -5.92 -0.17 -14.12
C LEU A 101 -4.51 -0.01 -13.55
N GLU A 102 -3.66 0.81 -14.20
CA GLU A 102 -2.32 1.10 -13.65
C GLU A 102 -2.41 1.72 -12.25
N VAL A 103 -3.34 2.66 -12.04
CA VAL A 103 -3.51 3.29 -10.72
C VAL A 103 -4.04 2.30 -9.70
N GLU A 104 -5.00 1.46 -10.06
CA GLU A 104 -5.53 0.41 -9.18
C GLU A 104 -4.45 -0.61 -8.79
N ASP A 105 -3.55 -0.98 -9.71
CA ASP A 105 -2.40 -1.86 -9.43
C ASP A 105 -1.40 -1.19 -8.46
N GLU A 106 -1.11 0.09 -8.64
CA GLU A 106 -0.26 0.86 -7.71
C GLU A 106 -0.94 1.02 -6.33
N CYS A 107 -2.24 1.30 -6.29
CA CYS A 107 -3.04 1.32 -5.05
C CYS A 107 -3.03 -0.05 -4.34
N ALA A 108 -3.10 -1.15 -5.11
CA ALA A 108 -3.03 -2.50 -4.60
C ALA A 108 -1.63 -2.87 -4.10
N SER A 109 -0.58 -2.11 -4.46
CA SER A 109 0.77 -2.32 -3.92
C SER A 109 0.88 -2.01 -2.42
N PHE A 110 -0.13 -1.35 -1.82
CA PHE A 110 -0.32 -1.26 -0.37
C PHE A 110 -1.16 -2.41 0.23
N VAL A 111 -1.94 -3.13 -0.57
CA VAL A 111 -2.87 -4.22 -0.15
C VAL A 111 -2.32 -5.62 -0.43
N GLY A 112 -1.40 -5.78 -1.40
CA GLY A 112 -0.70 -7.04 -1.68
C GLY A 112 0.04 -7.57 -0.44
N ASP A 113 0.45 -6.65 0.43
CA ASP A 113 1.08 -6.94 1.71
C ASP A 113 0.08 -7.37 2.81
N LEU A 114 -1.22 -7.52 2.53
CA LEU A 114 -2.26 -8.01 3.46
C LEU A 114 -2.88 -9.33 3.01
N GLU A 115 -3.16 -9.51 1.71
CA GLU A 115 -3.67 -10.79 1.20
C GLU A 115 -2.61 -11.90 1.27
N GLU A 116 -1.34 -11.60 0.98
CA GLU A 116 -0.25 -12.55 1.15
C GLU A 116 0.11 -12.78 2.62
N LYS A 117 -0.06 -11.75 3.47
CA LYS A 117 0.10 -11.90 4.92
C LYS A 117 -0.95 -12.83 5.54
N ASN A 118 -2.15 -12.90 4.98
CA ASN A 118 -3.21 -13.81 5.41
C ASN A 118 -3.08 -15.22 4.81
N ALA A 119 -2.34 -15.37 3.71
CA ALA A 119 -2.07 -16.69 3.12
C ALA A 119 -1.15 -17.56 3.98
N ILE A 120 -0.38 -16.97 4.91
CA ILE A 120 0.54 -17.69 5.79
C ILE A 120 0.26 -17.39 7.25
N SER A 121 -0.03 -18.42 8.03
CA SER A 121 -0.19 -18.34 9.49
C SER A 121 0.82 -19.23 10.20
N MET A 122 1.24 -18.81 11.40
CA MET A 122 2.13 -19.58 12.26
C MET A 122 1.46 -19.81 13.61
N TYR A 123 1.43 -21.05 14.10
CA TYR A 123 0.82 -21.38 15.38
C TYR A 123 1.52 -22.59 16.06
N PRO A 124 1.45 -22.72 17.38
CA PRO A 124 0.95 -21.71 18.30
C PRO A 124 1.91 -20.52 18.39
N ASN A 125 1.40 -19.36 18.77
CA ASN A 125 2.21 -18.20 19.14
C ASN A 125 1.55 -17.61 20.39
N PRO A 126 2.06 -17.86 21.61
CA PRO A 126 3.39 -18.39 21.92
C PRO A 126 3.64 -19.87 21.57
N ALA A 127 4.86 -20.23 21.15
CA ALA A 127 5.31 -21.62 20.91
C ALA A 127 6.30 -22.10 21.97
N THR A 128 6.24 -23.39 22.32
CA THR A 128 7.15 -24.01 23.29
C THR A 128 8.18 -24.90 22.60
N ASN A 129 7.71 -25.94 21.90
CA ASN A 129 8.61 -26.91 21.26
C ASN A 129 8.52 -26.88 19.74
N GLU A 130 7.34 -26.65 19.19
CA GLU A 130 7.08 -26.75 17.76
C GLU A 130 6.27 -25.55 17.28
N LEU A 131 6.54 -25.13 16.06
CA LEU A 131 5.80 -24.10 15.33
C LEU A 131 5.29 -24.70 14.02
N PHE A 132 3.98 -24.68 13.83
CA PHE A 132 3.31 -25.09 12.60
C PHE A 132 3.07 -23.89 11.70
N ILE A 133 3.20 -24.11 10.39
CA ILE A 133 3.04 -23.07 9.37
C ILE A 133 2.03 -23.55 8.34
N VAL A 134 0.91 -22.84 8.26
CA VAL A 134 -0.14 -23.12 7.28
C VAL A 134 -0.05 -22.11 6.14
N CYS A 135 0.05 -22.63 4.92
CA CYS A 135 0.05 -21.88 3.68
C CYS A 135 -1.24 -22.14 2.91
N SER A 136 -1.88 -21.07 2.43
CA SER A 136 -3.07 -21.09 1.58
C SER A 136 -2.75 -20.55 0.18
N ASN A 137 -3.71 -20.59 -0.75
CA ASN A 137 -3.60 -19.97 -2.08
C ASN A 137 -2.43 -20.50 -2.95
N GLY A 138 -2.07 -21.78 -2.75
CA GLY A 138 -1.02 -22.47 -3.50
C GLY A 138 0.40 -21.96 -3.22
N VAL A 139 0.61 -21.20 -2.15
CA VAL A 139 1.93 -20.70 -1.73
C VAL A 139 2.80 -21.85 -1.25
N GLN A 140 4.06 -21.90 -1.69
CA GLN A 140 5.05 -22.89 -1.26
C GLN A 140 6.21 -22.23 -0.53
N ILE A 141 6.58 -22.79 0.62
CA ILE A 141 7.73 -22.32 1.38
C ILE A 141 9.01 -22.83 0.72
N THR A 142 9.97 -21.93 0.53
CA THR A 142 11.30 -22.27 0.03
C THR A 142 12.35 -22.20 1.13
N GLU A 143 12.19 -21.27 2.06
CA GLU A 143 13.13 -21.06 3.16
C GLU A 143 12.44 -20.40 4.37
N ILE A 144 12.83 -20.80 5.57
CA ILE A 144 12.42 -20.17 6.83
C ILE A 144 13.67 -19.76 7.58
N ASN A 145 13.70 -18.50 8.02
CA ASN A 145 14.75 -17.94 8.86
C ASN A 145 14.17 -17.44 10.18
N ILE A 146 14.78 -17.79 11.31
CA ILE A 146 14.45 -17.20 12.62
C ILE A 146 15.59 -16.29 13.04
N TYR A 147 15.24 -15.07 13.44
CA TYR A 147 16.17 -14.04 13.92
C TYR A 147 15.88 -13.68 15.38
N SER A 148 16.92 -13.47 16.17
CA SER A 148 16.82 -12.94 17.54
C SER A 148 16.42 -11.45 17.53
N GLN A 149 16.11 -10.90 18.71
CA GLN A 149 15.81 -9.46 18.88
C GLN A 149 16.97 -8.55 18.41
N MET A 150 18.21 -9.04 18.42
CA MET A 150 19.39 -8.30 17.92
C MET A 150 19.61 -8.47 16.40
N GLY A 151 18.71 -9.16 15.70
CA GLY A 151 18.81 -9.40 14.25
C GLY A 151 19.75 -10.54 13.85
N GLN A 152 20.29 -11.30 14.80
CA GLN A 152 21.13 -12.46 14.49
C GLN A 152 20.25 -13.62 14.01
N LYS A 153 20.60 -14.23 12.87
CA LYS A 153 19.96 -15.47 12.40
C LYS A 153 20.34 -16.63 13.33
N VAL A 154 19.35 -17.24 13.98
CA VAL A 154 19.53 -18.33 14.94
C VAL A 154 19.09 -19.69 14.41
N LEU A 155 18.20 -19.70 13.41
CA LEU A 155 17.73 -20.92 12.74
C LEU A 155 17.49 -20.63 11.26
N GLN A 156 17.82 -21.61 10.41
CA GLN A 156 17.57 -21.56 8.98
C GLN A 156 17.18 -22.95 8.50
N VAL A 157 16.06 -23.04 7.78
CA VAL A 157 15.55 -24.29 7.22
C VAL A 157 15.19 -24.05 5.75
N TYR A 158 15.60 -24.98 4.89
CA TYR A 158 15.30 -24.94 3.45
C TYR A 158 14.27 -26.01 3.08
N GLY A 159 13.50 -25.73 2.03
CA GLY A 159 12.47 -26.61 1.50
C GLY A 159 11.08 -26.33 2.05
N ASN A 160 10.08 -26.96 1.42
CA ASN A 160 8.67 -26.77 1.75
C ASN A 160 8.29 -27.54 3.02
N THR A 161 8.69 -27.00 4.18
CA THR A 161 8.33 -27.52 5.50
C THR A 161 7.17 -26.74 6.12
N HIS A 162 6.26 -27.48 6.74
CA HIS A 162 5.08 -26.93 7.44
C HIS A 162 5.19 -27.04 8.97
N GLN A 163 6.33 -27.50 9.47
CA GLN A 163 6.61 -27.67 10.89
C GLN A 163 8.08 -27.33 11.17
N LEU A 164 8.31 -26.67 12.30
CA LEU A 164 9.63 -26.23 12.74
C LEU A 164 9.83 -26.59 14.22
N ASP A 165 10.90 -27.32 14.52
CA ASP A 165 11.33 -27.55 15.91
C ASP A 165 12.04 -26.29 16.42
N VAL A 166 11.49 -25.71 17.48
CA VAL A 166 12.00 -24.51 18.16
C VAL A 166 12.42 -24.79 19.60
N SER A 167 12.37 -26.05 20.04
CA SER A 167 12.65 -26.47 21.43
C SER A 167 14.07 -26.15 21.91
N THR A 168 15.00 -25.99 20.97
CA THR A 168 16.41 -25.65 21.26
C THR A 168 16.65 -24.15 21.41
N LEU A 169 15.69 -23.31 21.02
CA LEU A 169 15.81 -21.86 21.08
C LEU A 169 15.44 -21.35 22.48
N PRO A 170 16.22 -20.42 23.08
CA PRO A 170 15.85 -19.82 24.36
C PRO A 170 14.50 -19.11 24.29
N LYS A 171 13.77 -19.11 25.41
CA LYS A 171 12.51 -18.35 25.56
C LYS A 171 12.74 -16.87 25.28
N GLY A 172 11.84 -16.25 24.51
CA GLY A 172 11.98 -14.85 24.12
C GLY A 172 11.22 -14.47 22.86
N LEU A 173 11.40 -13.22 22.42
CA LEU A 173 10.82 -12.72 21.17
C LEU A 173 11.78 -12.92 20.00
N TYR A 174 11.24 -13.37 18.88
CA TYR A 174 11.96 -13.61 17.64
C TYR A 174 11.22 -12.99 16.46
N VAL A 175 11.93 -12.85 15.34
CA VAL A 175 11.34 -12.56 14.04
C VAL A 175 11.49 -13.80 13.17
N ALA A 176 10.37 -14.39 12.78
CA ALA A 176 10.32 -15.43 11.76
C ALA A 176 10.17 -14.76 10.39
N GLU A 177 11.03 -15.12 9.46
CA GLU A 177 11.02 -14.69 8.07
C GLU A 177 10.77 -15.91 7.20
N LEU A 178 9.63 -15.92 6.51
CA LEU A 178 9.21 -16.98 5.60
C LEU A 178 9.44 -16.48 4.18
N ILE A 179 10.24 -17.20 3.42
CA ILE A 179 10.49 -16.96 2.01
C ILE A 179 9.71 -18.03 1.25
N THR A 180 8.91 -17.59 0.28
CA THR A 180 8.05 -18.44 -0.53
C THR A 180 8.41 -18.31 -2.01
N ASP A 181 7.71 -19.07 -2.86
CA ASP A 181 7.80 -18.98 -4.31
C ASP A 181 7.27 -17.64 -4.87
N LYS A 182 6.45 -16.92 -4.09
CA LYS A 182 5.82 -15.66 -4.50
C LYS A 182 6.39 -14.45 -3.78
N SER A 183 6.63 -14.55 -2.47
CA SER A 183 6.99 -13.41 -1.65
C SER A 183 7.75 -13.75 -0.38
N LYS A 184 8.15 -12.68 0.32
CA LYS A 184 8.93 -12.74 1.56
C LYS A 184 8.17 -12.05 2.69
N ILE A 185 7.87 -12.79 3.76
CA ILE A 185 7.01 -12.35 4.85
C ILE A 185 7.77 -12.41 6.17
N ARG A 186 7.64 -11.38 7.02
CA ARG A 186 8.18 -11.36 8.39
C ARG A 186 7.06 -11.33 9.44
N ARG A 187 7.25 -12.07 10.53
CA ARG A 187 6.30 -12.18 11.65
C ARG A 187 7.02 -12.21 12.99
N LYS A 188 6.38 -11.64 14.01
CA LYS A 188 6.82 -11.79 15.40
C LYS A 188 6.44 -13.19 15.89
N LEU A 189 7.38 -13.83 16.56
CA LEU A 189 7.22 -15.15 17.17
C LEU A 189 7.63 -15.04 18.65
N LEU A 190 6.76 -15.45 19.56
CA LEU A 190 7.05 -15.53 20.98
C LEU A 190 7.31 -17.00 21.33
N LEU A 191 8.46 -17.28 21.96
CA LEU A 191 8.81 -18.60 22.48
C LEU A 191 8.73 -18.63 24.01
N GLU A 192 8.07 -19.66 24.56
CA GLU A 192 7.80 -19.87 25.99
C GLU A 192 8.36 -21.16 26.57
#